data_AF-A0A524RKK0-F1
#
_entry.id   AF-A0A524RKK0-F1
#
_cell.length_a   1.000
_cell.length_b   1.000
_cell.length_c   1.000
_cell.angle_alpha   90.00
_cell.angle_beta   90.00
_cell.angle_gamma   90.00
#
_symmetry.space_group_name_H-M   'P 1'
#
loop_
_entity.id
_entity.type
_entity.pdbx_description
1 polymer ?
#
loop_
_entity_poly.entity_id
_entity_poly.type
_entity_poly.pdbx_seq_one_letter_code
_entity_poly.pdbx_strand_id
1 'polypeptide(L)'
;MPVNSESRCRELHPQLSHRFGRADHGEEPILCVSDGWLVAHGRATGKTVVTNKQPRPESHNQIKLPDVCNVFSVDFEDTFAMLHGLGVQYRFSANL
;
A
#
# COMPACT_ATOMS: atom_id res chain seq x y z
N MET A 1 11.82 6.93 -17.79
CA MET A 1 11.16 8.24 -17.57
C MET A 1 10.92 8.39 -16.08
N PRO A 2 11.45 9.40 -15.38
CA PRO A 2 11.13 9.58 -13.96
C PRO A 2 9.71 10.15 -13.91
N VAL A 3 8.76 9.32 -13.48
CA VAL A 3 7.38 9.75 -13.25
C VAL A 3 7.39 10.39 -11.86
N ASN A 4 7.30 11.71 -11.81
CA ASN A 4 7.20 12.48 -10.55
C ASN A 4 6.05 11.90 -9.70
N SER A 5 6.35 11.60 -8.42
CA SER A 5 5.39 11.07 -7.45
C SER A 5 4.11 11.90 -7.34
N GLU A 6 4.23 13.23 -7.48
CA GLU A 6 3.15 14.21 -7.40
C GLU A 6 2.17 14.11 -8.58
N SER A 7 2.68 13.87 -9.79
CA SER A 7 1.84 13.78 -11.00
C SER A 7 0.94 12.54 -11.00
N ARG A 8 1.40 11.45 -10.38
CA ARG A 8 0.68 10.18 -10.34
C ARG A 8 -0.28 10.11 -9.16
N CYS A 9 0.01 10.81 -8.07
CA CYS A 9 -0.94 11.01 -6.98
C CYS A 9 -2.23 11.68 -7.49
N ARG A 10 -2.12 12.73 -8.34
CA ARG A 10 -3.27 13.37 -9.00
C ARG A 10 -4.07 12.46 -9.93
N GLU A 11 -3.46 11.42 -10.50
CA GLU A 11 -4.14 10.44 -11.36
C GLU A 11 -4.87 9.35 -10.56
N LEU A 12 -4.32 8.98 -9.40
CA LEU A 12 -4.91 8.01 -8.46
C LEU A 12 -6.00 8.68 -7.59
N HIS A 13 -5.86 9.98 -7.32
CA HIS A 13 -6.74 10.76 -6.44
C HIS A 13 -8.24 10.70 -6.81
N PRO A 14 -8.67 10.78 -8.09
CA PRO A 14 -10.09 10.65 -8.44
C PRO A 14 -10.68 9.27 -8.10
N GLN A 15 -9.89 8.19 -8.32
CA GLN A 15 -10.32 6.81 -8.08
C GLN A 15 -10.39 6.49 -6.57
N LEU A 16 -9.53 7.14 -5.78
CA LEU A 16 -9.51 6.99 -4.33
C LEU A 16 -10.52 7.92 -3.64
N SER A 17 -10.69 9.16 -4.11
CA SER A 17 -11.60 10.16 -3.54
C SER A 17 -13.07 9.76 -3.68
N HIS A 18 -13.47 9.10 -4.77
CA HIS A 18 -14.82 8.57 -4.93
C HIS A 18 -15.14 7.44 -3.92
N ARG A 19 -14.12 6.76 -3.40
CA ARG A 19 -14.27 5.48 -2.70
C ARG A 19 -13.90 5.52 -1.21
N PHE A 20 -13.11 6.51 -0.77
CA PHE A 20 -12.66 6.62 0.63
C PHE A 20 -12.98 7.97 1.31
N GLY A 21 -13.84 8.79 0.70
CA GLY A 21 -14.22 10.09 1.26
C GLY A 21 -13.17 11.18 1.01
N ARG A 22 -13.61 12.44 0.92
CA ARG A 22 -12.72 13.60 0.76
C ARG A 22 -11.87 13.75 2.02
N ALA A 23 -10.55 13.70 1.87
CA ALA A 23 -9.65 14.35 2.80
C ALA A 23 -9.86 15.86 2.62
N ASP A 24 -10.59 16.50 3.53
CA ASP A 24 -10.71 17.95 3.51
C ASP A 24 -9.38 18.59 3.90
N HIS A 25 -8.99 19.59 3.09
CA HIS A 25 -7.86 20.51 3.18
C HIS A 25 -6.56 20.09 2.48
N GLY A 26 -6.38 20.64 1.26
CA GLY A 26 -5.17 21.31 0.75
C GLY A 26 -3.86 20.53 0.58
N GLU A 27 -3.70 19.40 1.25
CA GLU A 27 -2.49 18.60 1.31
C GLU A 27 -2.83 17.20 0.80
N GLU A 28 -2.18 16.79 -0.30
CA GLU A 28 -2.26 15.42 -0.80
C GLU A 28 -2.02 14.46 0.38
N PRO A 29 -2.87 13.44 0.60
CA PRO A 29 -2.69 12.56 1.75
C PRO A 29 -1.29 11.96 1.66
N ILE A 30 -0.47 12.15 2.70
CA ILE A 30 0.94 11.74 2.76
C ILE A 30 1.12 10.25 2.40
N LEU A 31 0.07 9.43 2.58
CA LEU A 31 0.01 8.06 2.10
C LEU A 31 -0.01 7.91 0.57
N CYS A 32 -0.69 8.78 -0.17
CA CYS A 32 -0.71 8.76 -1.64
C CYS A 32 0.71 8.91 -2.22
N VAL A 33 1.53 9.79 -1.64
CA VAL A 33 2.89 10.05 -2.13
C VAL A 33 3.83 8.88 -1.86
N SER A 34 3.78 8.28 -0.65
CA SER A 34 4.67 7.17 -0.27
C SER A 34 4.14 5.80 -0.72
N ASP A 35 2.93 5.44 -0.27
CA ASP A 35 2.32 4.14 -0.56
C ASP A 35 1.92 4.04 -2.05
N GLY A 36 1.63 5.16 -2.73
CA GLY A 36 1.24 5.16 -4.14
C GLY A 36 2.36 4.70 -5.09
N TRP A 37 3.63 5.03 -4.83
CA TRP A 37 4.73 4.53 -5.67
C TRP A 37 4.97 3.03 -5.47
N LEU A 38 4.76 2.53 -4.26
CA LEU A 38 4.88 1.11 -3.94
C LEU A 38 3.80 0.28 -4.67
N VAL A 39 2.55 0.73 -4.65
CA VAL A 39 1.44 0.09 -5.40
C VAL A 39 1.69 0.16 -6.90
N ALA A 40 2.15 1.32 -7.39
CA ALA A 40 2.51 1.51 -8.78
C ALA A 40 3.62 0.55 -9.24
N HIS A 41 4.64 0.32 -8.39
CA HIS A 41 5.72 -0.62 -8.66
C HIS A 41 5.21 -2.06 -8.68
N GLY A 42 4.43 -2.46 -7.68
CA GLY A 42 3.81 -3.80 -7.63
C GLY A 42 3.00 -4.10 -8.88
N ARG A 43 2.12 -3.16 -9.27
CA ARG A 43 1.33 -3.27 -10.50
C ARG A 43 2.17 -3.35 -11.76
N ALA A 44 3.19 -2.50 -11.90
CA ALA A 44 4.03 -2.45 -13.10
C ALA A 44 4.93 -3.68 -13.25
N THR A 45 5.24 -4.37 -12.14
CA THR A 45 6.15 -5.52 -12.12
C THR A 45 5.45 -6.86 -11.93
N GLY A 46 4.15 -6.88 -11.62
CA GLY A 46 3.42 -8.08 -11.23
C GLY A 46 3.89 -8.67 -9.90
N LYS A 47 4.50 -7.87 -9.02
CA LYS A 47 5.00 -8.31 -7.72
C LYS A 47 4.00 -8.02 -6.61
N THR A 48 3.96 -8.91 -5.63
CA THR A 48 3.21 -8.75 -4.38
C THR A 48 3.83 -7.66 -3.50
N VAL A 49 2.99 -6.77 -2.97
CA VAL A 49 3.37 -5.75 -1.98
C VAL A 49 3.32 -6.35 -0.57
N VAL A 50 4.41 -6.27 0.18
CA VAL A 50 4.42 -6.77 1.56
C VAL A 50 4.08 -5.65 2.55
N THR A 51 3.07 -5.85 3.39
CA THR A 51 2.69 -4.89 4.43
C THR A 51 2.01 -5.54 5.63
N ASN A 52 2.36 -5.10 6.84
CA ASN A 52 1.67 -5.49 8.08
C ASN A 52 0.48 -4.57 8.42
N LYS A 53 0.16 -3.61 7.55
CA LYS A 53 -1.05 -2.79 7.71
C LYS A 53 -2.27 -3.68 7.44
N GLN A 54 -3.32 -3.54 8.24
CA GLN A 54 -4.59 -4.19 7.99
C GLN A 54 -5.52 -3.30 7.13
N PRO A 55 -6.35 -3.89 6.25
CA PRO A 55 -7.39 -3.17 5.52
C PRO A 55 -8.34 -2.44 6.48
N ARG A 56 -8.71 -1.21 6.15
CA ARG A 56 -9.77 -0.46 6.87
C ARG A 56 -10.57 0.37 5.86
N PRO A 57 -11.37 -0.29 5.00
CA PRO A 57 -12.07 0.40 3.91
C PRO A 57 -13.06 1.47 4.41
N GLU A 58 -13.61 1.28 5.61
CA GLU A 58 -14.53 2.23 6.25
C GLU A 58 -13.83 3.41 6.95
N SER A 59 -12.50 3.54 6.84
CA SER A 59 -11.77 4.62 7.51
C SER A 59 -11.90 5.93 6.72
N HIS A 60 -12.69 6.85 7.24
CA HIS A 60 -12.90 8.17 6.62
C HIS A 60 -11.70 9.13 6.73
N ASN A 61 -10.79 8.92 7.69
CA ASN A 61 -9.66 9.82 7.94
C ASN A 61 -8.32 9.32 7.39
N GLN A 62 -8.21 8.05 7.00
CA GLN A 62 -6.95 7.50 6.53
C GLN A 62 -7.15 6.28 5.64
N ILE A 63 -6.84 6.43 4.35
CA ILE A 63 -6.75 5.34 3.38
C ILE A 63 -5.57 4.45 3.77
N LYS A 64 -5.72 3.13 3.91
CA LYS A 64 -4.59 2.22 4.18
C LYS A 64 -4.03 1.62 2.90
N LEU A 65 -2.73 1.31 2.88
CA LEU A 65 -2.06 0.66 1.75
C LEU A 65 -2.80 -0.59 1.23
N PRO A 66 -3.26 -1.55 2.07
CA PRO A 66 -4.07 -2.68 1.61
C PRO A 66 -5.33 -2.27 0.83
N ASP A 67 -5.98 -1.19 1.25
CA ASP A 67 -7.19 -0.70 0.59
C ASP A 67 -6.87 -0.13 -0.80
N VAL A 68 -5.72 0.52 -0.94
CA VAL A 68 -5.19 1.00 -2.23
C VAL A 68 -4.81 -0.19 -3.12
N CYS A 69 -4.08 -1.19 -2.59
CA CYS A 69 -3.75 -2.42 -3.32
C CYS A 69 -5.02 -3.11 -3.86
N ASN A 70 -6.07 -3.22 -3.04
CA ASN A 70 -7.37 -3.77 -3.45
C ASN A 70 -8.02 -2.99 -4.61
N VAL A 71 -7.94 -1.65 -4.59
CA VAL A 71 -8.50 -0.80 -5.66
C VAL A 71 -7.78 -1.02 -6.99
N PHE A 72 -6.45 -1.19 -6.95
CA PHE A 72 -5.62 -1.34 -8.14
C PHE A 72 -5.36 -2.81 -8.52
N SER A 73 -6.00 -3.75 -7.85
CA SER A 73 -5.82 -5.19 -8.04
C SER A 73 -4.34 -5.60 -7.99
N VAL A 74 -3.63 -5.07 -6.99
CA VAL A 74 -2.24 -5.43 -6.70
C VAL A 74 -2.25 -6.42 -5.54
N ASP A 75 -1.62 -7.56 -5.73
CA ASP A 75 -1.49 -8.55 -4.67
C ASP A 75 -0.70 -7.97 -3.50
N PHE A 76 -1.15 -8.27 -2.28
CA PHE A 76 -0.43 -7.91 -1.06
C PHE A 76 -0.56 -9.00 -0.02
N GLU A 77 0.45 -9.10 0.84
CA GLU A 77 0.50 -10.07 1.93
C GLU A 77 1.23 -9.47 3.13
N ASP A 78 1.04 -10.08 4.31
CA ASP A 78 1.83 -9.71 5.48
C ASP A 78 3.22 -10.34 5.45
N THR A 79 4.10 -9.81 6.30
CA THR A 79 5.50 -10.24 6.35
C THR A 79 5.63 -11.72 6.74
N PHE A 80 4.72 -12.27 7.55
CA PHE A 80 4.77 -13.69 7.93
C PHE A 80 4.34 -14.60 6.79
N ALA A 81 3.30 -14.22 6.03
CA ALA A 81 2.89 -14.93 4.82
C ALA A 81 4.04 -15.00 3.81
N MET A 82 4.72 -13.87 3.57
CA MET A 82 5.90 -13.80 2.70
C MET A 82 7.03 -14.71 3.18
N LEU A 83 7.39 -14.64 4.45
CA LEU A 83 8.48 -15.44 5.04
C LEU A 83 8.15 -16.94 4.99
N HIS A 84 6.88 -17.30 5.22
CA HIS A 84 6.41 -18.67 5.06
C HIS A 84 6.50 -19.14 3.60
N GLY A 85 6.09 -18.31 2.63
CA GLY A 85 6.21 -18.61 1.20
C GLY A 85 7.66 -18.78 0.73
N LEU A 86 8.60 -18.06 1.34
CA LEU A 86 10.04 -18.19 1.10
C LEU A 86 10.69 -19.38 1.82
N GLY A 87 9.97 -20.12 2.66
CA GLY A 87 10.50 -21.24 3.42
C GLY A 87 11.50 -20.83 4.52
N VAL A 88 11.39 -19.59 5.02
CA VAL A 88 12.28 -19.09 6.08
C VAL A 88 11.99 -19.83 7.39
N GLN A 89 13.04 -20.36 8.00
CA GLN A 89 12.97 -21.03 9.31
C GLN A 89 13.61 -20.16 10.39
N TYR A 90 12.93 -20.05 11.52
CA TYR A 90 13.44 -19.31 12.68
C TYR A 90 14.08 -20.28 13.65
N ARG A 91 15.35 -20.05 13.99
CA ARG A 91 15.99 -20.71 15.12
C ARG A 91 15.73 -19.88 16.36
N PHE A 92 15.06 -20.46 17.35
CA PHE A 92 15.00 -19.86 18.68
C PHE A 92 16.39 -19.86 19.31
N SER A 93 16.82 -18.70 19.80
CA SER A 93 18.06 -18.55 20.58
C SER A 93 17.70 -17.87 21.89
N ALA A 94 17.69 -18.63 22.98
CA ALA A 94 17.67 -18.05 24.31
C ALA A 94 19.11 -17.66 24.67
N ASN A 95 19.39 -16.37 24.73
CA ASN A 95 20.54 -15.88 25.49
C ASN A 95 20.05 -15.70 26.93
N LEU A 96 20.22 -16.74 27.75
CA LEU A 96 20.14 -16.66 29.22
C LEU A 96 21.56 -16.44 29.76
#